data_AF-A0A969KVT4-F1
#
_entry.id   AF-A0A969KVT4-F1
#
_cell.length_a   1.000
_cell.length_b   1.000
_cell.length_c   1.000
_cell.angle_alpha   90.00
_cell.angle_beta   90.00
_cell.angle_gamma   90.00
#
_symmetry.space_group_name_H-M   'P 1'
#
loop_
_entity.id
_entity.type
_entity.pdbx_description
1 polymer ?
#
loop_
_entity_poly.entity_id
_entity_poly.type
_entity_poly.pdbx_seq_one_letter_code
_entity_poly.pdbx_strand_id
1 'polypeptide(L)'
;MVGWLSPTPLGQWCLTTSARSQILLNHIFGVDLDPQAIAITRLSLLLIWAEGLDQPATSPPDLTANLWCGNALMESDPIQLRSSRETIAFPHIPEGFDLVIGNPPYIDAEQMTTTMPEWRSYCQQRYQTASGNWDLFCVFIEKALQWCKPGGLTSLIVPNKLASAPYATAARSLLTQTN
;
A
#
# COMPACT_ATOMS: atom_id res chain seq x y z
N MET A 1 -13.19 22.81 -16.87
CA MET A 1 -13.60 22.16 -15.61
C MET A 1 -14.21 20.82 -15.96
N VAL A 2 -13.63 19.72 -15.49
CA VAL A 2 -14.10 18.36 -15.81
C VAL A 2 -15.45 18.16 -15.13
N GLY A 3 -16.45 17.68 -15.88
CA GLY A 3 -17.75 17.30 -15.34
C GLY A 3 -17.62 16.01 -14.54
N TRP A 4 -17.23 16.10 -13.27
CA TRP A 4 -17.09 14.93 -12.40
C TRP A 4 -18.43 14.28 -12.09
N LEU A 5 -19.49 15.08 -12.06
CA LEU A 5 -20.82 14.66 -11.70
C LEU A 5 -21.79 14.83 -12.86
N SER A 6 -22.71 13.88 -13.01
CA SER A 6 -23.87 13.95 -13.89
C SER A 6 -25.15 13.61 -13.11
N PRO A 7 -26.31 14.21 -13.47
CA PRO A 7 -27.58 13.86 -12.86
C PRO A 7 -28.12 12.55 -13.48
N THR A 8 -28.63 11.66 -12.65
CA THR A 8 -29.36 10.46 -13.07
C THR A 8 -30.78 10.82 -13.53
N PRO A 9 -31.51 9.91 -14.21
CA PRO A 9 -32.92 10.13 -14.57
C PRO A 9 -33.84 10.43 -13.38
N LEU A 10 -33.44 10.07 -12.16
CA LEU A 10 -34.16 10.33 -10.91
C LEU A 10 -33.72 11.64 -10.22
N GLY A 11 -32.84 12.43 -10.85
CA GLY A 11 -32.35 13.71 -10.32
C GLY A 11 -31.27 13.59 -9.24
N GLN A 12 -30.73 12.39 -8.99
CA GLN A 12 -29.61 12.18 -8.07
C GLN A 12 -28.29 12.42 -8.79
N TRP A 13 -27.27 12.95 -8.11
CA TRP A 13 -25.94 13.13 -8.70
C TRP A 13 -25.11 11.87 -8.56
N CYS A 14 -24.49 11.43 -9.66
CA CYS A 14 -23.52 10.34 -9.68
C CYS A 14 -22.20 10.80 -10.33
N LEU A 15 -21.14 10.03 -10.11
CA LEU A 15 -19.86 10.24 -10.81
C LEU A 15 -20.00 9.85 -12.28
N THR A 16 -19.47 10.68 -13.18
CA THR A 16 -19.40 10.32 -14.60
C THR A 16 -18.46 9.14 -14.80
N THR A 17 -18.71 8.32 -15.82
CA THR A 17 -17.81 7.22 -16.22
C THR A 17 -16.36 7.69 -16.37
N SER A 18 -16.15 8.90 -16.91
CA SER A 18 -14.81 9.50 -17.02
C SER A 18 -14.18 9.79 -15.65
N ALA A 19 -14.94 10.37 -14.72
CA ALA A 19 -14.45 10.66 -13.37
C ALA A 19 -14.09 9.39 -12.61
N ARG A 20 -14.92 8.35 -12.72
CA ARG A 20 -14.65 7.04 -12.11
C ARG A 20 -13.35 6.43 -12.63
N SER A 21 -13.12 6.49 -13.94
CA SER A 21 -11.86 6.02 -14.54
C SER A 21 -10.65 6.85 -14.07
N GLN A 22 -10.78 8.18 -14.01
CA GLN A 22 -9.71 9.05 -13.50
C GLN A 22 -9.37 8.75 -12.04
N ILE A 23 -10.37 8.45 -11.20
CA ILE A 23 -10.14 8.06 -9.80
C ILE A 23 -9.27 6.80 -9.73
N LEU A 24 -9.64 5.75 -10.48
CA LEU A 24 -8.88 4.50 -10.45
C LEU A 24 -7.45 4.65 -11.00
N LEU A 25 -7.28 5.46 -12.05
CA LEU A 25 -5.99 5.63 -12.73
C LEU A 25 -5.03 6.60 -12.04
N ASN A 26 -5.54 7.62 -11.34
CA ASN A 26 -4.71 8.70 -10.81
C ASN A 26 -4.66 8.75 -9.27
N HIS A 27 -5.56 8.06 -8.58
CA HIS A 27 -5.71 8.22 -7.13
C HIS A 27 -5.64 6.92 -6.33
N ILE A 28 -5.78 5.76 -6.97
CA ILE A 28 -5.70 4.47 -6.30
C ILE A 28 -4.43 3.75 -6.74
N PHE A 29 -3.61 3.39 -5.76
CA PHE A 29 -2.39 2.62 -5.94
C PHE A 29 -2.32 1.53 -4.87
N GLY A 30 -1.65 0.44 -5.16
CA GLY A 30 -1.57 -0.68 -4.24
C GLY A 30 -0.49 -1.67 -4.62
N VAL A 31 -0.03 -2.42 -3.63
CA VAL A 31 0.99 -3.45 -3.80
C VAL A 31 0.68 -4.64 -2.91
N ASP A 32 0.90 -5.83 -3.46
CA ASP A 32 0.81 -7.09 -2.75
C ASP A 32 1.84 -8.08 -3.30
N LEU A 33 2.34 -8.98 -2.46
CA LEU A 33 3.24 -10.05 -2.88
C LEU A 33 2.49 -11.18 -3.60
N ASP A 34 1.20 -11.34 -3.32
CA ASP A 34 0.36 -12.37 -3.93
C ASP A 34 -0.26 -11.87 -5.26
N PRO A 35 0.11 -12.46 -6.41
CA PRO A 35 -0.49 -12.11 -7.69
C PRO A 35 -2.01 -12.36 -7.72
N GLN A 36 -2.53 -13.29 -6.92
CA GLN A 36 -3.97 -13.54 -6.82
C GLN A 36 -4.69 -12.39 -6.11
N ALA A 37 -4.12 -11.87 -5.02
CA ALA A 37 -4.65 -10.70 -4.33
C ALA A 37 -4.72 -9.47 -5.25
N ILE A 38 -3.69 -9.24 -6.08
CA ILE A 38 -3.70 -8.18 -7.10
C ILE A 38 -4.78 -8.41 -8.16
N ALA A 39 -4.90 -9.63 -8.68
CA ALA A 39 -5.91 -9.95 -9.69
C ALA A 39 -7.34 -9.75 -9.15
N ILE A 40 -7.61 -10.22 -7.93
CA ILE A 40 -8.91 -10.05 -7.26
C ILE A 40 -9.19 -8.57 -7.02
N THR A 41 -8.21 -7.81 -6.50
CA THR A 41 -8.38 -6.37 -6.23
C THR A 41 -8.70 -5.60 -7.51
N ARG A 42 -7.98 -5.88 -8.61
CA ARG A 42 -8.27 -5.29 -9.93
C ARG A 42 -9.70 -5.60 -10.37
N LEU A 43 -10.13 -6.85 -10.27
CA LEU A 43 -11.49 -7.24 -10.62
C LEU A 43 -12.53 -6.54 -9.75
N SER A 44 -12.36 -6.50 -8.44
CA SER A 44 -13.28 -5.84 -7.50
C SER A 44 -13.43 -4.35 -7.80
N LEU A 45 -12.32 -3.63 -8.04
CA LEU A 45 -12.37 -2.21 -8.41
C LEU A 45 -13.07 -1.99 -9.76
N LEU A 46 -12.84 -2.86 -10.74
CA LEU A 46 -13.50 -2.79 -12.04
C LEU A 46 -15.00 -3.09 -11.94
N LEU A 47 -15.42 -4.01 -11.07
CA LEU A 47 -16.84 -4.27 -10.80
C LEU A 47 -17.52 -3.06 -10.15
N ILE A 48 -16.88 -2.46 -9.13
CA ILE A 48 -17.36 -1.23 -8.52
C ILE A 48 -17.46 -0.14 -9.59
N TRP A 49 -16.42 0.06 -10.39
CA TRP A 49 -16.41 1.03 -11.50
C TRP A 49 -17.58 0.80 -12.46
N ALA A 50 -17.82 -0.44 -12.89
CA ALA A 50 -18.85 -0.82 -13.85
C ALA A 50 -20.29 -0.68 -13.29
N GLU A 51 -20.49 -0.91 -12.00
CA GLU A 51 -21.80 -0.75 -11.35
C GLU A 51 -22.31 0.70 -11.40
N GLY A 52 -21.39 1.67 -11.31
CA GLY A 52 -21.73 3.10 -11.22
C GLY A 52 -21.59 3.89 -12.52
N LEU A 53 -21.62 3.23 -13.68
CA LEU A 53 -21.51 3.93 -14.97
C LEU A 53 -22.76 4.76 -15.26
N ASP A 54 -22.57 6.03 -15.63
CA ASP A 54 -23.65 6.92 -16.06
C ASP A 54 -23.99 6.74 -17.55
N GLN A 55 -23.07 6.15 -18.31
CA GLN A 55 -23.22 5.80 -19.72
C GLN A 55 -22.41 4.54 -20.05
N PRO A 56 -22.80 3.76 -21.07
CA PRO A 56 -22.04 2.61 -21.52
C PRO A 56 -20.58 2.97 -21.83
N ALA A 57 -19.65 2.23 -21.23
CA ALA A 57 -18.22 2.42 -21.45
C ALA A 57 -17.71 1.53 -22.59
N THR A 58 -16.81 2.05 -23.42
CA THR A 58 -16.19 1.30 -24.52
C THR A 58 -15.15 0.29 -24.02
N SER A 59 -14.43 0.63 -22.95
CA SER A 59 -13.43 -0.24 -22.33
C SER A 59 -13.20 0.11 -20.85
N PRO A 60 -12.84 -0.87 -19.99
CA PRO A 60 -12.42 -0.60 -18.62
C PRO A 60 -11.06 0.11 -18.55
N PRO A 61 -10.77 0.85 -17.46
CA PRO A 61 -9.44 1.39 -17.21
C PRO A 61 -8.42 0.27 -16.96
N ASP A 62 -7.20 0.43 -17.47
CA ASP A 62 -6.09 -0.48 -17.21
C ASP A 62 -5.41 -0.15 -15.88
N LEU A 63 -5.52 -1.04 -14.91
CA LEU A 63 -4.98 -0.86 -13.55
C LEU A 63 -3.58 -1.48 -13.36
N THR A 64 -2.93 -1.93 -14.44
CA THR A 64 -1.60 -2.56 -14.37
C THR A 64 -0.52 -1.61 -13.86
N ALA A 65 -0.64 -0.31 -14.20
CA ALA A 65 0.27 0.73 -13.74
C ALA A 65 0.02 1.17 -12.28
N ASN A 66 -1.11 0.81 -11.68
CA ASN A 66 -1.55 1.27 -10.36
C ASN A 66 -1.44 0.21 -9.26
N LEU A 67 -1.78 -1.04 -9.59
CA LEU A 67 -1.82 -2.16 -8.65
C LEU A 67 -0.73 -3.18 -8.98
N TRP A 68 0.27 -3.31 -8.11
CA TRP A 68 1.53 -3.97 -8.43
C TRP A 68 1.71 -5.27 -7.65
N CYS A 69 2.11 -6.34 -8.36
CA CYS A 69 2.58 -7.56 -7.70
C CYS A 69 4.05 -7.36 -7.33
N GLY A 70 4.35 -7.11 -6.06
CA GLY A 70 5.68 -6.73 -5.63
C GLY A 70 5.83 -6.62 -4.11
N ASN A 71 7.04 -6.26 -3.66
CA ASN A 71 7.33 -6.09 -2.25
C ASN A 71 7.27 -4.61 -1.86
N ALA A 72 6.35 -4.29 -0.95
CA ALA A 72 6.16 -2.94 -0.40
C ALA A 72 7.40 -2.37 0.29
N LEU A 73 8.24 -3.24 0.88
CA LEU A 73 9.40 -2.85 1.69
C LEU A 73 10.71 -2.84 0.89
N MET A 74 10.72 -3.37 -0.33
CA MET A 74 11.90 -3.32 -1.18
C MET A 74 12.01 -1.95 -1.84
N GLU A 75 13.23 -1.43 -1.89
CA GLU A 75 13.60 -0.34 -2.78
C GLU A 75 14.19 -0.92 -4.08
N SER A 76 14.26 -0.12 -5.14
CA SER A 76 14.67 -0.51 -6.51
C SER A 76 16.10 -1.08 -6.65
N ASP A 77 16.79 -1.31 -5.54
CA ASP A 77 18.07 -1.98 -5.48
C ASP A 77 17.83 -3.50 -5.44
N PRO A 78 18.17 -4.26 -6.50
CA PRO A 78 17.84 -5.66 -6.60
C PRO A 78 18.66 -6.44 -5.56
N ILE A 79 18.07 -6.75 -4.42
CA ILE A 79 18.55 -7.88 -3.65
C ILE A 79 18.28 -9.11 -4.52
N GLN A 80 19.34 -9.80 -4.94
CA GLN A 80 19.23 -11.20 -5.34
C GLN A 80 18.94 -12.05 -4.10
N LEU A 81 17.77 -11.85 -3.48
CA LEU A 81 17.25 -12.80 -2.51
C LEU A 81 17.08 -14.11 -3.28
N ARG A 82 17.73 -15.18 -2.79
CA ARG A 82 17.87 -16.48 -3.47
C ARG A 82 16.55 -17.27 -3.49
N SER A 83 15.41 -16.63 -3.71
CA SER A 83 14.13 -17.25 -3.97
C SER A 83 13.71 -16.99 -5.41
N SER A 84 13.48 -18.08 -6.13
CA SER A 84 13.10 -18.33 -7.54
C SER A 84 12.08 -17.42 -8.27
N ARG A 85 11.70 -16.25 -7.75
CA ARG A 85 10.90 -15.24 -8.45
C ARG A 85 11.53 -13.87 -8.23
N GLU A 86 11.92 -13.22 -9.32
CA GLU A 86 12.32 -11.81 -9.32
C GLU A 86 11.20 -10.99 -8.68
N THR A 87 11.38 -10.61 -7.42
CA THR A 87 10.39 -9.81 -6.69
C THR A 87 10.66 -8.35 -7.02
N ILE A 88 9.68 -7.71 -7.63
CA ILE A 88 9.80 -6.32 -8.09
C ILE A 88 9.46 -5.38 -6.93
N ALA A 89 10.25 -4.31 -6.77
CA ALA A 89 9.94 -3.25 -5.81
C ALA A 89 8.71 -2.45 -6.25
N PHE A 90 7.92 -1.96 -5.30
CA PHE A 90 6.88 -0.97 -5.59
C PHE A 90 7.52 0.30 -6.21
N PRO A 91 6.87 0.99 -7.18
CA PRO A 91 7.52 2.14 -7.79
C PRO A 91 7.73 3.20 -6.73
N HIS A 92 8.82 3.93 -6.89
CA HIS A 92 8.91 5.21 -6.20
C HIS A 92 7.89 6.18 -6.81
N ILE A 93 6.97 6.68 -5.99
CA ILE A 93 6.04 7.75 -6.35
C ILE A 93 6.57 9.03 -5.69
N PRO A 94 7.24 9.94 -6.42
CA PRO A 94 7.95 11.07 -5.84
C PRO A 94 7.06 12.01 -5.03
N GLU A 95 5.80 12.14 -5.43
CA GLU A 95 4.85 13.01 -4.74
C GLU A 95 4.36 12.42 -3.42
N GLY A 96 4.49 11.10 -3.18
CA GLY A 96 3.87 10.42 -2.04
C GLY A 96 2.34 10.38 -2.11
N PHE A 97 1.69 10.05 -0.99
CA PHE A 97 0.24 9.91 -0.89
C PHE A 97 -0.38 10.78 0.20
N ASP A 98 -1.57 11.31 -0.08
CA ASP A 98 -2.39 12.02 0.91
C ASP A 98 -3.00 11.06 1.94
N LEU A 99 -3.19 9.79 1.57
CA LEU A 99 -3.67 8.72 2.44
C LEU A 99 -2.92 7.41 2.16
N VAL A 100 -2.33 6.82 3.20
CA VAL A 100 -1.75 5.47 3.16
C VAL A 100 -2.53 4.56 4.08
N ILE A 101 -3.11 3.50 3.53
CA ILE A 101 -3.84 2.49 4.29
C ILE A 101 -3.22 1.11 4.11
N GLY A 102 -3.37 0.25 5.10
CA GLY A 102 -2.86 -1.11 5.00
C GLY A 102 -3.19 -2.00 6.19
N ASN A 103 -3.05 -3.30 5.96
CA ASN A 103 -3.08 -4.31 7.00
C ASN A 103 -1.78 -5.13 6.90
N PRO A 104 -0.70 -4.69 7.56
CA PRO A 104 0.60 -5.33 7.47
C PRO A 104 0.56 -6.80 7.95
N PRO A 105 1.45 -7.67 7.46
CA PRO A 105 1.60 -9.02 7.97
C PRO A 105 2.08 -9.05 9.43
N TYR A 106 1.51 -9.95 10.24
CA TYR A 106 1.83 -10.09 11.66
C TYR A 106 2.85 -11.20 11.89
N ILE A 107 4.08 -10.96 11.43
CA ILE A 107 5.21 -11.89 11.58
C ILE A 107 6.09 -11.39 12.72
N ASP A 108 6.34 -12.25 13.70
CA ASP A 108 7.17 -11.91 14.85
C ASP A 108 8.67 -12.08 14.60
N ALA A 109 9.47 -11.56 15.52
CA ALA A 109 10.92 -11.60 15.44
C ALA A 109 11.52 -13.01 15.38
N GLU A 110 10.93 -13.98 16.08
CA GLU A 110 11.41 -15.36 16.14
C GLU A 110 11.20 -16.06 14.80
N GLN A 111 10.00 -15.93 14.23
CA GLN A 111 9.67 -16.45 12.92
C GLN A 111 10.56 -15.84 11.84
N MET A 112 10.79 -14.52 11.85
CA MET A 112 11.70 -13.89 10.88
C MET A 112 13.14 -14.38 11.03
N THR A 113 13.61 -14.58 12.27
CA THR A 113 14.99 -15.02 12.53
C THR A 113 15.24 -16.43 12.00
N THR A 114 14.25 -17.32 12.14
CA THR A 114 14.35 -18.72 11.74
C THR A 114 14.09 -18.94 10.25
N THR A 115 13.13 -18.21 9.65
CA THR A 115 12.65 -18.47 8.28
C THR A 115 13.15 -17.46 7.25
N MET A 116 13.53 -16.25 7.66
CA MET A 116 13.86 -15.14 6.76
C MET A 116 15.07 -14.31 7.23
N PRO A 117 16.23 -14.92 7.56
CA PRO A 117 17.38 -14.20 8.13
C PRO A 117 17.99 -13.14 7.20
N GLU A 118 18.02 -13.41 5.89
CA GLU A 118 18.48 -12.44 4.88
C GLU A 118 17.56 -11.21 4.83
N TRP A 119 16.25 -11.44 4.88
CA TRP A 119 15.25 -10.36 4.89
C TRP A 119 15.32 -9.53 6.17
N ARG A 120 15.53 -10.18 7.32
CA ARG A 120 15.73 -9.50 8.59
C ARG A 120 16.95 -8.57 8.52
N SER A 121 18.05 -9.05 7.94
CA SER A 121 19.27 -8.27 7.75
C SER A 121 19.05 -7.09 6.79
N TYR A 122 18.29 -7.29 5.71
CA TYR A 122 17.93 -6.22 4.79
C TYR A 122 17.13 -5.11 5.48
N CYS A 123 16.10 -5.47 6.25
CA CYS A 123 15.28 -4.50 6.97
C CYS A 123 16.10 -3.70 7.98
N GLN A 124 16.99 -4.37 8.73
CA GLN A 124 17.87 -3.73 9.72
C GLN A 124 18.82 -2.67 9.11
N GLN A 125 19.19 -2.82 7.85
CA GLN A 125 20.08 -1.87 7.17
C GLN A 125 19.33 -0.63 6.64
N ARG A 126 18.01 -0.69 6.51
CA ARG A 126 17.21 0.32 5.79
C ARG A 126 16.13 0.99 6.62
N TYR A 127 15.69 0.36 7.70
CA TYR A 127 14.59 0.84 8.52
C TYR A 127 15.06 1.00 9.97
N GLN A 128 14.92 2.20 10.53
CA GLN A 128 15.29 2.47 11.92
C GLN A 128 14.39 1.74 12.93
N THR A 129 13.16 1.40 12.51
CA THR A 129 12.22 0.59 13.29
C THR A 129 12.59 -0.89 13.36
N ALA A 130 13.49 -1.36 12.49
CA ALA A 130 14.04 -2.72 12.54
C ALA A 130 15.15 -2.84 13.59
N SER A 131 14.86 -2.52 14.85
CA SER A 131 15.84 -2.52 15.94
C SER A 131 15.53 -3.55 17.03
N GLY A 132 16.55 -4.26 17.51
CA GLY A 132 16.41 -5.30 18.53
C GLY A 132 15.52 -6.47 18.10
N ASN A 133 14.59 -6.89 18.96
CA ASN A 133 13.67 -8.01 18.72
C ASN A 133 12.34 -7.55 18.10
N TRP A 134 12.41 -6.90 16.94
CA TRP A 134 11.28 -6.28 16.25
C TRP A 134 10.41 -7.27 15.46
N ASP A 135 9.10 -6.99 15.43
CA ASP A 135 8.09 -7.65 14.59
C ASP A 135 7.90 -6.86 13.28
N LEU A 136 7.49 -7.55 12.21
CA LEU A 136 7.50 -7.00 10.84
C LEU A 136 6.62 -5.75 10.67
N PHE A 137 5.51 -5.65 11.40
CA PHE A 137 4.62 -4.49 11.34
C PHE A 137 5.33 -3.18 11.69
N CYS A 138 6.41 -3.20 12.49
CA CYS A 138 7.17 -2.00 12.86
C CYS A 138 7.78 -1.34 11.61
N VAL A 139 8.31 -2.14 10.70
CA VAL A 139 8.90 -1.70 9.43
C VAL A 139 7.82 -1.15 8.48
N PHE A 140 6.64 -1.77 8.46
CA PHE A 140 5.51 -1.26 7.67
C PHE A 140 4.98 0.09 8.17
N ILE A 141 5.01 0.35 9.49
CA ILE A 141 4.68 1.67 10.03
C ILE A 141 5.62 2.73 9.46
N GLU A 142 6.93 2.47 9.52
CA GLU A 142 7.93 3.39 8.98
C GLU A 142 7.74 3.60 7.47
N LYS A 143 7.53 2.52 6.70
CA LYS A 143 7.30 2.62 5.25
C LYS A 143 6.06 3.43 4.91
N ALA A 144 4.96 3.22 5.64
CA ALA A 144 3.73 3.95 5.41
C ALA A 144 3.88 5.45 5.72
N LEU A 145 4.63 5.81 6.76
CA LEU A 145 4.97 7.20 7.07
C LEU A 145 5.87 7.82 5.99
N GLN A 146 6.85 7.08 5.46
CA GLN A 146 7.71 7.54 4.36
C GLN A 146 6.94 7.79 3.06
N TRP A 147 5.91 6.99 2.78
CA TRP A 147 5.04 7.17 1.62
C TRP A 147 4.00 8.28 1.80
N CYS A 148 3.67 8.64 3.04
CA CYS A 148 2.69 9.66 3.34
C CYS A 148 3.29 11.06 3.19
N LYS A 149 2.56 11.96 2.51
CA LYS A 149 2.94 13.36 2.38
C LYS A 149 2.88 14.07 3.74
N PRO A 150 3.62 15.17 3.93
CA PRO A 150 3.37 16.09 5.04
C PRO A 150 1.90 16.54 5.07
N GLY A 151 1.26 16.43 6.24
CA GLY A 151 -0.17 16.71 6.41
C GLY A 151 -1.13 15.61 5.91
N GLY A 152 -0.63 14.52 5.33
CA GLY A 152 -1.42 13.36 4.95
C GLY A 152 -1.79 12.48 6.15
N LEU A 153 -2.53 11.40 5.88
CA LEU A 153 -2.98 10.44 6.88
C LEU A 153 -2.42 9.04 6.61
N THR A 154 -2.04 8.35 7.68
CA THR A 154 -1.67 6.93 7.66
C THR A 154 -2.60 6.16 8.58
N SER A 155 -3.21 5.08 8.07
CA SER A 155 -4.10 4.20 8.84
C SER A 155 -3.76 2.74 8.61
N LEU A 156 -3.15 2.11 9.62
CA LEU A 156 -2.75 0.71 9.58
C LEU A 156 -3.46 -0.11 10.65
N ILE A 157 -3.88 -1.32 10.30
CA ILE A 157 -4.35 -2.31 11.30
C ILE A 157 -3.12 -3.06 11.81
N VAL A 158 -2.73 -2.83 13.06
CA VAL A 158 -1.50 -3.38 13.65
C VAL A 158 -1.77 -4.05 15.01
N PRO A 159 -0.92 -4.99 15.45
CA PRO A 159 -1.09 -5.64 16.75
C PRO A 159 -0.99 -4.65 17.92
N ASN A 160 -1.75 -4.91 19.00
CA ASN A 160 -1.72 -4.13 20.26
C ASN A 160 -0.32 -4.02 20.88
N LYS A 161 0.60 -4.92 20.51
CA LYS A 161 2.02 -4.87 20.90
C LYS A 161 2.67 -3.52 20.57
N LEU A 162 2.19 -2.79 19.54
CA LEU A 162 2.66 -1.43 19.26
C LEU A 162 2.58 -0.53 20.50
N ALA A 163 1.55 -0.65 21.32
CA ALA A 163 1.32 0.22 22.46
C ALA A 163 2.28 -0.03 23.64
N SER A 164 2.70 -1.28 23.87
CA SER A 164 3.40 -1.66 25.11
C SER A 164 4.72 -2.37 24.92
N ALA A 165 5.00 -2.97 23.76
CA ALA A 165 6.21 -3.76 23.57
C ALA A 165 7.46 -2.87 23.58
N PRO A 166 8.54 -3.25 24.31
CA PRO A 166 9.78 -2.47 24.34
C PRO A 166 10.42 -2.30 22.96
N TYR A 167 10.39 -3.33 22.12
CA TYR A 167 10.97 -3.26 20.76
C TYR A 167 10.23 -2.29 19.83
N ALA A 168 8.95 -2.00 20.08
CA ALA A 168 8.16 -1.09 19.26
C ALA A 168 8.41 0.39 19.60
N THR A 169 9.38 0.71 20.47
CA THR A 169 9.71 2.08 20.88
C THR A 169 10.12 2.96 19.70
N ALA A 170 10.89 2.44 18.76
CA ALA A 170 11.27 3.18 17.56
C ALA A 170 10.05 3.55 16.70
N ALA A 171 9.13 2.60 16.50
CA ALA A 171 7.89 2.84 15.76
C ALA A 171 6.99 3.86 16.47
N ARG A 172 6.82 3.77 17.80
CA ARG A 172 6.09 4.77 18.57
C ARG A 172 6.72 6.16 18.48
N SER A 173 8.05 6.24 18.53
CA SER A 173 8.77 7.51 18.43
C SER A 173 8.51 8.18 17.08
N LEU A 174 8.52 7.41 15.99
CA LEU A 174 8.17 7.91 14.66
C LEU A 174 6.73 8.44 14.60
N LEU A 175 5.77 7.74 15.19
CA LEU A 175 4.37 8.17 15.20
C LEU A 175 4.15 9.48 15.97
N THR A 176 5.04 9.82 16.90
CA THR A 176 4.99 11.08 17.65
C THR A 176 5.76 12.23 16.99
N GLN A 177 6.59 11.93 15.98
CA GLN A 177 7.24 12.96 15.18
C GLN A 177 6.22 13.53 14.21
N THR A 178 5.94 14.82 14.32
CA THR A 178 5.04 15.52 13.41
C THR A 178 5.77 15.71 12.07
N ASN A 179 5.18 15.22 10.98
CA ASN A 179 5.58 15.59 9.61
C ASN A 179 5.21 17.04 9.31
#